data_AF-A0A6G0VJE0-F1
#
_entry.id   AF-A0A6G0VJE0-F1
#
_cell.length_a   1.000
_cell.length_b   1.000
_cell.length_c   1.000
_cell.angle_alpha   90.00
_cell.angle_beta   90.00
_cell.angle_gamma   90.00
#
_symmetry.space_group_name_H-M   'P 1'
#
loop_
_entity.id
_entity.type
_entity.pdbx_description
1 polymer ?
#
loop_
_entity_poly.entity_id
_entity_poly.type
_entity_poly.pdbx_seq_one_letter_code
_entity_poly.pdbx_strand_id
1 'polypeptide(L)'
;LHVESTIDVEKSVKKFISVYKDDVDDSIKYEIVHFKQFWDQLKPTFDGSDVLKIFEWMTECNVINIFPNIHIALRIYLTIPVANCTAERAFSKLTKIKNKNRSSQTQDNLSSLMILSTENDVLQNLSFDKTLEIFATQKARKKTFT
;
A
#
# COMPACT_ATOMS: atom_id res chain seq x y z
N LEU A 1 2.47 -37.88 -6.58
CA LEU A 1 1.96 -36.55 -7.03
C LEU A 1 1.36 -35.69 -5.90
N HIS A 2 1.03 -36.24 -4.72
CA HIS A 2 0.45 -35.44 -3.62
C HIS A 2 1.48 -34.86 -2.62
N VAL A 3 2.76 -35.21 -2.75
CA VAL A 3 3.81 -34.87 -1.75
C VAL A 3 4.70 -33.69 -2.18
N GLU A 4 4.83 -33.42 -3.49
CA GLU A 4 5.60 -32.25 -3.96
C GLU A 4 4.88 -30.92 -3.68
N SER A 5 3.54 -30.93 -3.67
CA SER A 5 2.73 -29.75 -3.35
C SER A 5 2.85 -29.32 -1.89
N THR A 6 3.01 -30.24 -0.94
CA THR A 6 3.06 -29.91 0.49
C THR A 6 4.41 -29.34 0.91
N ILE A 7 5.51 -29.87 0.32
CA ILE A 7 6.87 -29.41 0.60
C ILE A 7 7.09 -27.97 0.12
N ASP A 8 6.53 -27.61 -1.05
CA ASP A 8 6.67 -26.25 -1.60
C ASP A 8 5.82 -25.23 -0.82
N VAL A 9 4.64 -25.62 -0.37
CA VAL A 9 3.79 -24.80 0.51
C VAL A 9 4.48 -24.58 1.86
N GLU A 10 5.07 -25.60 2.49
CA GLU A 10 5.81 -25.43 3.74
C GLU A 10 7.01 -24.50 3.60
N LYS A 11 7.76 -24.60 2.49
CA LYS A 11 8.88 -23.70 2.19
C LYS A 11 8.40 -22.27 1.97
N SER A 12 7.28 -22.09 1.27
CA SER A 12 6.66 -20.79 1.03
C SER A 12 6.13 -20.16 2.32
N VAL A 13 5.51 -20.94 3.20
CA VAL A 13 5.05 -20.49 4.53
C VAL A 13 6.24 -20.09 5.39
N LYS A 14 7.32 -20.89 5.43
CA LYS A 14 8.56 -20.53 6.15
C LYS A 14 9.16 -19.22 5.62
N LYS A 15 9.17 -19.03 4.29
CA LYS A 15 9.61 -17.77 3.68
C LYS A 15 8.70 -16.61 4.08
N PHE A 16 7.39 -16.80 4.04
CA PHE A 16 6.41 -15.79 4.40
C PHE A 16 6.56 -15.34 5.86
N ILE A 17 6.65 -16.30 6.80
CA ILE A 17 6.93 -16.02 8.22
C ILE A 17 8.25 -15.27 8.36
N SER A 18 9.30 -15.65 7.60
CA SER A 18 10.59 -14.96 7.68
C SER A 18 10.56 -13.51 7.19
N VAL A 19 9.65 -13.17 6.28
CA VAL A 19 9.49 -11.82 5.72
C VAL A 19 8.57 -10.97 6.59
N TYR A 20 7.52 -11.56 7.15
CA TYR A 20 6.48 -10.88 7.94
C TYR A 20 6.47 -11.36 9.40
N LYS A 21 7.65 -11.42 10.03
CA LYS A 21 7.84 -11.95 11.39
C LYS A 21 7.03 -11.22 12.47
N ASP A 22 6.78 -9.93 12.25
CA ASP A 22 6.05 -9.08 13.19
C ASP A 22 4.52 -9.17 13.01
N ASP A 23 4.06 -9.70 11.87
CA ASP A 23 2.64 -9.74 11.51
C ASP A 23 2.03 -11.15 11.60
N VAL A 24 2.85 -12.20 11.46
CA VAL A 24 2.38 -13.59 11.29
C VAL A 24 3.22 -14.57 12.10
N ASP A 25 2.54 -15.43 12.86
CA ASP A 25 3.17 -16.45 13.71
C ASP A 25 3.21 -17.85 13.04
N ASP A 26 4.01 -18.76 13.60
CA ASP A 26 4.14 -20.16 13.17
C ASP A 26 2.80 -20.93 13.20
N SER A 27 1.83 -20.44 13.98
CA SER A 27 0.45 -20.93 14.02
C SER A 27 -0.28 -20.92 12.68
N ILE A 28 0.16 -20.09 11.71
CA ILE A 28 -0.42 -20.03 10.36
C ILE A 28 -0.46 -21.41 9.65
N LYS A 29 0.50 -22.29 9.93
CA LYS A 29 0.55 -23.65 9.33
C LYS A 29 -0.69 -24.45 9.69
N TYR A 30 -1.11 -24.39 10.95
CA TYR A 30 -2.28 -25.11 11.43
C TYR A 30 -3.57 -24.42 10.96
N GLU A 31 -3.59 -23.09 10.97
CA GLU A 31 -4.73 -22.33 10.45
C GLU A 31 -5.00 -22.66 8.98
N ILE A 32 -3.99 -22.77 8.12
CA ILE A 32 -4.18 -23.11 6.69
C ILE A 32 -4.84 -24.47 6.52
N VAL A 33 -4.44 -25.47 7.31
CA VAL A 33 -5.02 -26.82 7.24
C VAL A 33 -6.48 -26.80 7.69
N HIS A 34 -6.78 -26.14 8.82
CA HIS A 34 -8.14 -26.03 9.33
C HIS A 34 -9.03 -25.20 8.39
N PHE A 35 -8.52 -24.10 7.85
CA PHE A 35 -9.24 -23.26 6.90
C PHE A 35 -9.55 -24.00 5.61
N LYS A 36 -8.63 -24.84 5.10
CA LYS A 36 -8.91 -25.69 3.94
C LYS A 36 -10.05 -26.68 4.20
N GLN A 37 -10.02 -27.34 5.36
CA GLN A 37 -11.11 -28.26 5.75
C GLN A 37 -12.44 -27.52 5.91
N PHE A 38 -12.41 -26.34 6.53
CA PHE A 38 -13.58 -25.49 6.70
C PHE A 38 -14.16 -25.03 5.35
N TRP A 39 -13.28 -24.64 4.42
CA TRP A 39 -13.64 -24.26 3.06
C TRP A 39 -14.30 -25.42 2.28
N ASP A 40 -13.72 -26.62 2.37
CA ASP A 40 -14.25 -27.83 1.72
C ASP A 40 -15.63 -28.24 2.26
N GLN A 41 -15.91 -27.96 3.54
CA GLN A 41 -17.20 -28.24 4.18
C GLN A 41 -18.29 -27.24 3.79
N LEU A 42 -17.95 -25.95 3.71
CA LEU A 42 -18.92 -24.90 3.41
C LEU A 42 -19.28 -24.80 1.93
N LYS A 43 -18.35 -25.17 1.03
CA LYS A 43 -18.50 -25.05 -0.43
C LYS A 43 -19.17 -23.74 -0.84
N PRO A 44 -18.56 -22.58 -0.51
CA PRO A 44 -19.15 -21.30 -0.82
C PRO A 44 -19.42 -21.15 -2.33
N THR A 45 -20.48 -20.42 -2.68
CA THR A 45 -21.01 -20.28 -4.04
C THR A 45 -20.09 -19.50 -4.99
N PHE A 46 -19.01 -18.88 -4.47
CA PHE A 46 -18.09 -18.06 -5.22
C PHE A 46 -16.74 -18.76 -5.47
N ASP A 47 -16.07 -18.38 -6.55
CA ASP A 47 -14.81 -18.98 -6.95
C ASP A 47 -13.68 -18.65 -5.95
N GLY A 48 -12.95 -19.68 -5.51
CA GLY A 48 -11.81 -19.56 -4.59
C GLY A 48 -10.61 -18.81 -5.17
N SER A 49 -10.66 -18.45 -6.46
CA SER A 49 -9.69 -17.57 -7.12
C SER A 49 -9.88 -16.09 -6.75
N ASP A 50 -11.08 -15.69 -6.31
CA ASP A 50 -11.41 -14.29 -6.00
C ASP A 50 -11.10 -13.97 -4.54
N VAL A 51 -9.86 -13.55 -4.30
CA VAL A 51 -9.32 -13.25 -2.98
C VAL A 51 -10.09 -12.13 -2.25
N LEU A 52 -10.67 -11.17 -3.00
CA LEU A 52 -11.49 -10.11 -2.42
C LEU A 52 -12.78 -10.66 -1.84
N LYS A 53 -13.47 -11.54 -2.57
CA LYS A 53 -14.69 -12.20 -2.07
C LYS A 53 -14.41 -13.10 -0.88
N ILE A 54 -13.26 -13.79 -0.85
CA ILE A 54 -12.84 -14.57 0.33
C ILE A 54 -12.70 -13.66 1.54
N PHE A 55 -12.07 -12.50 1.37
CA PHE A 55 -11.83 -11.54 2.43
C PHE A 55 -13.15 -10.94 2.97
N GLU A 56 -14.05 -10.53 2.09
CA GLU A 56 -15.39 -10.04 2.45
C GLU A 56 -16.20 -11.12 3.18
N TRP A 57 -16.23 -12.34 2.63
CA TRP A 57 -16.92 -13.46 3.23
C TRP A 57 -16.38 -13.83 4.62
N MET A 58 -15.06 -13.80 4.82
CA MET A 58 -14.47 -14.03 6.14
C MET A 58 -14.93 -12.99 7.16
N THR A 59 -15.15 -11.76 6.71
CA THR A 59 -15.66 -10.66 7.53
C THR A 59 -17.13 -10.87 7.87
N GLU A 60 -17.95 -11.25 6.90
CA GLU A 60 -19.39 -11.51 7.09
C GLU A 60 -19.66 -12.69 8.02
N CYS A 61 -18.87 -13.76 7.90
CA CYS A 61 -19.01 -14.96 8.72
C CYS A 61 -18.32 -14.83 10.10
N ASN A 62 -17.72 -13.67 10.40
CA ASN A 62 -16.98 -13.40 11.64
C ASN A 62 -15.90 -14.44 11.99
N VAL A 63 -15.31 -15.07 10.96
CA VAL A 63 -14.25 -16.08 11.11
C VAL A 63 -12.86 -15.46 11.24
N ILE A 64 -12.76 -14.12 11.21
CA ILE A 64 -11.52 -13.35 11.40
C ILE A 64 -10.85 -13.70 12.74
N ASN A 65 -11.63 -13.84 13.81
CA ASN A 65 -11.11 -14.18 15.14
C ASN A 65 -10.64 -15.64 15.24
N ILE A 66 -11.11 -16.50 14.34
CA ILE A 66 -10.77 -17.93 14.32
C ILE A 66 -9.49 -18.15 13.51
N PHE A 67 -9.30 -17.38 12.44
CA PHE A 67 -8.14 -17.47 11.54
C PHE A 67 -7.45 -16.10 11.35
N PRO A 68 -6.86 -15.53 12.42
CA PRO A 68 -6.29 -14.20 12.38
C PRO A 68 -5.08 -14.11 11.43
N ASN A 69 -4.22 -15.13 11.40
CA ASN A 69 -3.02 -15.11 10.55
C ASN A 69 -3.37 -15.19 9.07
N ILE A 70 -4.39 -15.97 8.70
CA ILE A 70 -4.89 -16.04 7.32
C ILE A 70 -5.48 -14.70 6.90
N HIS A 71 -6.29 -14.08 7.76
CA HIS A 71 -6.85 -12.77 7.47
C HIS A 71 -5.77 -11.70 7.25
N ILE A 72 -4.71 -11.69 8.07
CA ILE A 72 -3.56 -10.81 7.89
C ILE A 72 -2.85 -11.10 6.56
N ALA A 73 -2.63 -12.37 6.22
CA ALA A 73 -1.99 -12.76 4.96
C ALA A 73 -2.80 -12.31 3.73
N LEU A 74 -4.13 -12.47 3.76
CA LEU A 74 -5.03 -11.99 2.71
C LEU A 74 -4.97 -10.47 2.58
N ARG A 75 -4.96 -9.75 3.70
CA ARG A 75 -4.82 -8.29 3.70
C ARG A 75 -3.49 -7.84 3.09
N ILE A 76 -2.38 -8.48 3.46
CA ILE A 76 -1.06 -8.22 2.86
C ILE A 76 -1.13 -8.46 1.34
N TYR A 77 -1.68 -9.59 0.91
CA TYR A 77 -1.82 -9.91 -0.51
C TYR A 77 -2.62 -8.85 -1.28
N LEU A 78 -3.75 -8.38 -0.74
CA LEU A 78 -4.59 -7.37 -1.37
C LEU A 78 -3.94 -5.97 -1.39
N THR A 79 -3.06 -5.66 -0.43
CA THR A 79 -2.38 -4.36 -0.35
C THR A 79 -1.16 -4.27 -1.25
N ILE A 80 -0.47 -5.38 -1.56
CA ILE A 80 0.69 -5.41 -2.46
C ILE A 80 0.42 -4.75 -3.83
N PRO A 81 -0.63 -5.12 -4.60
CA PRO A 81 -0.87 -4.51 -5.90
C PRO A 81 -1.23 -3.03 -5.79
N VAL A 82 -1.94 -2.63 -4.73
CA VAL A 82 -2.29 -1.22 -4.46
C VAL A 82 -1.05 -0.40 -4.14
N ALA A 83 -0.16 -0.93 -3.30
CA ALA A 83 1.11 -0.30 -2.95
C ALA A 83 2.02 -0.16 -4.18
N ASN A 84 2.11 -1.22 -5.01
CA ASN A 84 2.90 -1.17 -6.24
C ASN A 84 2.35 -0.13 -7.23
N CYS A 85 1.04 -0.10 -7.46
CA CYS A 85 0.41 0.90 -8.33
C CYS A 85 0.62 2.33 -7.81
N THR A 86 0.54 2.53 -6.50
CA THR A 86 0.77 3.84 -5.87
C THR A 86 2.23 4.28 -6.03
N ALA A 87 3.18 3.35 -5.83
CA ALA A 87 4.60 3.61 -6.06
C ALA A 87 4.89 3.94 -7.53
N GLU A 88 4.36 3.16 -8.48
CA GLU A 88 4.49 3.43 -9.92
C GLU A 88 3.91 4.79 -10.30
N ARG A 89 2.74 5.15 -9.77
CA ARG A 89 2.12 6.47 -9.95
C ARG A 89 3.01 7.59 -9.41
N ALA A 90 3.59 7.41 -8.21
CA ALA A 90 4.51 8.36 -7.60
C ALA A 90 5.79 8.53 -8.43
N PHE A 91 6.41 7.44 -8.89
CA PHE A 91 7.58 7.49 -9.76
C PHE A 91 7.29 8.09 -11.14
N SER A 92 6.10 7.87 -11.68
CA SER A 92 5.66 8.53 -12.92
C SER A 92 5.54 10.05 -12.74
N LYS A 93 4.93 10.51 -11.64
CA LYS A 93 4.89 11.93 -11.28
C LYS A 93 6.31 12.50 -11.08
N LEU A 94 7.17 11.79 -10.35
CA LEU A 94 8.57 12.18 -10.14
C LEU A 94 9.32 12.35 -11.46
N THR A 95 9.15 11.39 -12.38
CA THR A 95 9.77 11.42 -13.70
C THR A 95 9.29 12.64 -14.48
N LYS A 96 7.99 12.96 -14.43
CA LYS A 96 7.44 14.19 -15.04
C LYS A 96 8.03 15.46 -14.42
N ILE A 97 8.12 15.54 -13.10
CA ILE A 97 8.70 16.69 -12.37
C ILE A 97 10.17 16.90 -12.77
N LYS A 98 10.97 15.82 -12.78
CA LYS A 98 12.40 15.86 -13.12
C LYS A 98 12.64 16.17 -14.60
N ASN A 99 11.87 15.57 -15.51
CA ASN A 99 12.04 15.76 -16.95
C ASN A 99 11.48 17.09 -17.46
N LYS A 100 10.33 17.54 -16.97
CA LYS A 100 9.73 18.82 -17.40
C LYS A 100 10.60 20.01 -17.04
N ASN A 101 11.31 19.93 -15.91
CA ASN A 101 12.04 21.09 -15.40
C ASN A 101 13.54 21.09 -15.71
N ARG A 102 14.16 20.00 -16.23
CA ARG A 102 15.62 19.88 -16.52
C ARG A 102 16.52 20.62 -15.51
N SER A 103 16.09 20.68 -14.26
CA SER A 103 16.65 21.56 -13.25
C SER A 103 17.54 20.73 -12.33
N SER A 104 18.77 21.20 -12.11
CA SER A 104 19.53 20.86 -10.91
C SER A 104 18.76 21.39 -9.69
N GLN A 105 17.75 20.64 -9.24
CA GLN A 105 17.03 20.92 -7.99
C GLN A 105 17.72 20.19 -6.84
N THR A 106 17.76 20.85 -5.68
CA THR A 106 18.19 20.23 -4.44
C THR A 106 17.19 19.16 -4.01
N GLN A 107 17.65 18.16 -3.25
CA GLN A 107 16.82 17.07 -2.76
C GLN A 107 15.61 17.58 -1.95
N ASP A 108 15.80 18.65 -1.18
CA ASP A 108 14.75 19.26 -0.35
C ASP A 108 13.61 19.86 -1.19
N ASN A 109 13.97 20.55 -2.28
CA ASN A 109 12.99 21.14 -3.19
C ASN A 109 12.22 20.06 -3.95
N LEU A 110 12.91 18.99 -4.35
CA LEU A 110 12.29 17.85 -5.02
C LEU A 110 11.30 17.11 -4.10
N SER A 111 11.69 16.89 -2.83
CA SER A 111 10.81 16.27 -1.83
C SER A 111 9.56 17.13 -1.59
N SER A 112 9.74 18.44 -1.42
CA SER A 112 8.63 19.39 -1.26
C SER A 112 7.67 19.36 -2.46
N LEU A 113 8.21 19.37 -3.68
CA LEU A 113 7.40 19.36 -4.91
C LEU A 113 6.68 18.03 -5.14
N MET A 114 7.28 16.91 -4.71
CA MET A 114 6.66 15.59 -4.72
C MET A 114 5.45 15.52 -3.79
N ILE A 115 5.57 16.07 -2.57
CA ILE A 115 4.45 16.17 -1.63
C ILE A 115 3.34 17.02 -2.26
N LEU A 116 3.67 18.21 -2.76
CA LEU A 116 2.68 19.09 -3.41
C LEU A 116 2.00 18.42 -4.61
N SER A 117 2.74 17.67 -5.43
CA SER A 117 2.19 16.97 -6.59
C SER A 117 1.35 15.74 -6.22
N THR A 118 1.59 15.15 -5.05
CA THR A 118 0.83 14.00 -4.52
C THR A 118 -0.48 14.48 -3.92
N GLU A 119 -0.42 15.53 -3.11
CA GLU A 119 -1.55 16.19 -2.43
C GLU A 119 -2.20 17.29 -3.28
N ASN A 120 -2.03 17.24 -4.60
CA ASN A 120 -2.55 18.27 -5.50
C ASN A 120 -4.07 18.43 -5.39
N ASP A 121 -4.79 17.35 -5.10
CA ASP A 121 -6.25 17.37 -4.91
C ASP A 121 -6.65 18.17 -3.66
N VAL A 122 -5.83 18.12 -2.60
CA VAL A 122 -6.01 18.93 -1.40
C VAL A 122 -5.61 20.39 -1.67
N LEU A 123 -4.51 20.62 -2.41
CA LEU A 123 -4.05 21.96 -2.76
C LEU A 123 -5.07 22.74 -3.60
N GLN A 124 -5.85 22.08 -4.45
CA GLN A 124 -6.91 22.75 -5.22
C GLN A 124 -8.00 23.35 -4.34
N ASN A 125 -8.19 22.84 -3.13
CA ASN A 125 -9.17 23.33 -2.17
C ASN A 125 -8.60 24.36 -1.19
N LEU A 126 -7.30 24.67 -1.25
CA LEU A 126 -6.62 25.59 -0.35
C LEU A 126 -6.47 26.98 -0.98
N SER A 127 -6.78 28.05 -0.22
CA SER A 127 -6.45 29.43 -0.65
C SER A 127 -4.96 29.72 -0.43
N PHE A 128 -4.29 30.18 -1.48
CA PHE A 128 -2.88 30.60 -1.44
C PHE A 128 -2.69 32.10 -1.22
N ASP A 129 -3.75 32.88 -1.02
CA ASP A 129 -3.71 34.35 -1.05
C ASP A 129 -2.76 34.92 0.01
N LYS A 130 -2.85 34.43 1.25
CA LYS A 130 -1.96 34.85 2.35
C LYS A 130 -0.50 34.44 2.10
N THR A 131 -0.28 33.25 1.56
CA THR A 131 1.07 32.76 1.25
C THR A 131 1.71 33.58 0.13
N LEU A 132 0.92 33.95 -0.89
CA LEU A 132 1.35 34.84 -1.97
C LEU A 132 1.69 36.24 -1.45
N GLU A 133 0.88 36.80 -0.56
CA GLU A 133 1.15 38.10 0.07
C GLU A 133 2.45 38.09 0.88
N ILE A 134 2.67 37.07 1.70
CA ILE A 134 3.91 36.89 2.47
C ILE A 134 5.11 36.74 1.53
N PHE A 135 4.99 35.93 0.48
CA PHE A 135 6.07 35.75 -0.49
C PHE A 135 6.39 37.05 -1.26
N ALA A 136 5.35 37.79 -1.66
CA ALA A 136 5.50 39.07 -2.36
C ALA A 136 6.17 40.13 -1.48
N THR A 137 5.78 40.25 -0.21
CA THR A 137 6.39 41.18 0.75
C THR A 137 7.85 40.85 1.06
N GLN A 138 8.21 39.57 1.14
CA GLN A 138 9.60 39.14 1.34
C GLN A 138 10.48 39.36 0.11
N LYS A 139 9.93 39.16 -1.10
CA LYS A 139 10.68 39.31 -2.35
C LYS A 139 10.66 40.73 -2.93
N ALA A 140 9.84 41.62 -2.36
CA ALA A 140 9.79 43.02 -2.72
C ALA A 140 11.14 43.69 -2.43
N ARG A 141 11.87 44.08 -3.48
CA ARG A 141 13.06 44.93 -3.35
C ARG A 141 12.63 46.28 -2.79
N LYS A 142 13.00 46.59 -1.55
CA LYS A 142 12.86 47.94 -0.98
C LYS A 142 13.78 48.88 -1.75
N LYS A 143 13.23 49.63 -2.72
CA LYS A 143 13.93 50.79 -3.29
C LYS A 143 13.83 51.92 -2.28
N THR A 144 14.92 52.20 -1.58
CA THR A 144 15.09 53.42 -0.80
C THR A 144 15.40 54.55 -1.77
N PHE A 145 14.52 55.54 -1.85
CA PHE A 145 14.84 56.82 -2.50
C PHE A 145 15.49 57.69 -1.42
N THR A 146 16.81 57.85 -1.52
CA THR A 146 17.59 58.89 -0.81
C THR A 146 17.74 60.09 -1.71
#